data_AF-A0A9P4UV36-F1
#
_entry.id   AF-A0A9P4UV36-F1
#
_cell.length_a   1.000
_cell.length_b   1.000
_cell.length_c   1.000
_cell.angle_alpha   90.00
_cell.angle_beta   90.00
_cell.angle_gamma   90.00
#
_symmetry.space_group_name_H-M   'P 1'
#
loop_
_entity.id
_entity.type
_entity.pdbx_description
1 polymer ?
#
loop_
_entity_poly.entity_id
_entity_poly.type
_entity_poly.pdbx_seq_one_letter_code
_entity_poly.pdbx_strand_id
1 'polypeptide(L)' 'KIPRPRNAFILYRQSHSPEYRPLGLCHGDCSKELGARWRAESEDTKDIWRERAEIEKEEHKRMYPDYKYTPK' A
#
# COMPACT_ATOMS: atom_id res chain seq x y z
N LYS A 1 14.44 -8.21 -10.05
CA LYS A 1 13.19 -8.97 -9.78
C LYS A 1 12.04 -7.97 -9.81
N ILE A 2 11.00 -8.20 -10.62
CA ILE A 2 9.87 -7.28 -10.72
C ILE A 2 9.13 -7.29 -9.36
N PRO A 3 8.96 -6.14 -8.69
CA PRO A 3 8.25 -6.07 -7.41
C PRO A 3 6.75 -6.32 -7.62
N ARG A 4 6.05 -6.72 -6.56
CA ARG A 4 4.59 -6.91 -6.64
C ARG A 4 3.89 -5.55 -6.83
N PRO A 5 2.77 -5.50 -7.59
CA PRO A 5 1.91 -4.34 -7.55
C PRO A 5 1.42 -4.12 -6.11
N ARG A 6 1.38 -2.84 -5.71
CA ARG A 6 1.01 -2.43 -4.35
C ARG A 6 -0.50 -2.50 -4.20
N ASN A 7 -0.98 -3.05 -3.07
CA ASN A 7 -2.40 -3.03 -2.75
C ASN A 7 -2.79 -1.71 -2.07
N ALA A 8 -4.10 -1.51 -1.85
CA ALA A 8 -4.65 -0.29 -1.26
C ALA A 8 -3.99 0.09 0.07
N PHE A 9 -3.81 -0.88 0.97
CA PHE A 9 -3.17 -0.64 2.27
C PHE A 9 -1.68 -0.31 2.14
N ILE A 10 -0.95 -0.94 1.21
CA ILE A 10 0.47 -0.63 0.98
C ILE A 10 0.63 0.79 0.43
N LEU A 11 -0.25 1.22 -0.48
CA LEU A 11 -0.27 2.59 -0.98
C LEU A 11 -0.61 3.59 0.13
N TYR A 12 -1.64 3.31 0.93
CA TYR A 12 -2.02 4.10 2.09
C TYR A 12 -0.87 4.22 3.10
N ARG A 13 -0.23 3.11 3.46
CA ARG A 13 0.88 3.10 4.40
C ARG A 13 2.06 3.90 3.85
N GLN A 14 2.35 3.78 2.55
CA GLN A 14 3.46 4.51 1.94
C GLN A 14 3.23 6.02 1.96
N SER A 15 1.99 6.50 1.77
CA SER A 15 1.69 7.93 1.82
C SER A 15 1.72 8.50 3.23
N HIS A 16 1.31 7.73 4.24
CA HIS A 16 1.21 8.20 5.63
C HIS A 16 2.44 7.88 6.48
N SER A 17 3.27 6.91 6.11
CA SER A 17 4.50 6.57 6.86
C SER A 17 5.46 7.76 7.10
N PRO A 18 5.60 8.74 6.18
CA PRO A 18 6.39 9.95 6.43
C PRO A 18 5.89 10.78 7.61
N GLU A 19 4.60 10.76 7.95
CA GLU A 19 4.03 11.48 9.11
C GLU A 19 4.60 10.96 10.44
N TYR A 20 4.96 9.68 10.50
CA TYR A 20 5.47 9.02 11.70
C TYR A 20 6.99 9.03 11.80
N ARG A 21 7.69 9.40 10.72
CA ARG A 21 9.17 9.47 10.70
C ARG A 21 9.72 10.53 11.68
N PRO A 22 9.16 11.75 11.78
CA PRO A 22 9.59 12.75 12.77
C PRO A 22 9.37 12.29 14.23
N LEU A 23 8.41 11.40 14.46
CA LEU A 23 8.09 10.88 15.80
C LEU A 23 9.10 9.84 16.30
N GLY A 24 10.10 9.47 15.48
CA GLY A 24 11.10 8.46 15.85
C GLY A 24 10.52 7.06 16.03
N LEU A 25 9.29 6.82 15.57
CA LEU A 25 8.62 5.53 15.74
C LEU A 25 9.31 4.46 14.90
N CYS A 26 9.50 3.29 15.52
CA CYS A 26 10.01 2.12 14.82
C CYS A 26 9.06 1.74 13.67
N HIS A 27 9.61 1.19 12.59
CA HIS A 27 8.82 0.69 11.45
C HIS A 27 7.72 -0.29 11.86
N GLY A 28 7.96 -1.10 12.90
CA GLY A 28 6.97 -2.02 13.46
C GLY A 28 5.77 -1.30 14.05
N ASP A 29 6.01 -0.30 14.90
CA ASP A 29 4.95 0.44 15.60
C ASP A 29 4.19 1.37 14.64
N CYS A 30 4.88 2.02 13.71
CA CYS A 30 4.25 2.77 12.63
C CYS A 30 3.30 1.89 11.80
N SER A 31 3.66 0.63 11.53
CA SER A 31 2.79 -0.30 10.79
C SER A 31 1.57 -0.74 11.59
N LYS A 32 1.72 -0.92 12.91
CA LYS A 32 0.60 -1.23 13.80
C LYS A 32 -0.40 -0.08 13.85
N GLU A 33 0.10 1.14 14.02
CA GLU A 33 -0.71 2.36 14.09
C GLU A 33 -1.45 2.61 12.76
N LEU A 34 -0.73 2.56 11.64
CA LEU A 34 -1.34 2.72 10.31
C LEU A 34 -2.34 1.61 9.99
N GLY A 35 -2.13 0.39 10.48
CA GLY A 35 -3.09 -0.70 10.36
C GLY A 35 -4.35 -0.51 11.21
N ALA A 36 -4.26 0.18 12.34
CA ALA A 36 -5.41 0.59 13.14
C ALA A 36 -6.17 1.75 12.46
N ARG A 37 -5.44 2.78 12.03
CA ARG A 37 -5.99 3.94 11.29
C ARG A 37 -6.71 3.51 10.02
N TRP A 38 -6.09 2.64 9.22
CA TRP A 38 -6.73 2.07 8.02
C TRP A 38 -8.04 1.35 8.33
N ARG A 39 -8.14 0.61 9.43
CA ARG A 39 -9.39 -0.05 9.81
C ARG A 39 -10.47 0.95 10.22
N ALA A 40 -10.09 2.02 10.92
CA ALA A 40 -10.98 3.09 11.36
C ALA A 40 -11.35 4.10 10.25
N GLU A 41 -10.60 4.13 9.15
CA GLU A 41 -10.82 5.04 8.03
C GLU A 41 -12.19 4.83 7.37
N SER A 42 -12.77 5.90 6.79
CA SER A 42 -14.05 5.83 6.08
C SER A 42 -13.99 4.92 4.86
N GLU A 43 -15.16 4.38 4.46
CA GLU A 43 -15.27 3.57 3.24
C GLU A 43 -14.89 4.38 1.99
N ASP A 44 -15.31 5.64 1.90
CA ASP A 44 -14.94 6.54 0.79
C ASP A 44 -13.42 6.64 0.60
N THR A 45 -12.69 6.83 1.71
CA THR A 45 -11.23 6.90 1.66
C THR A 45 -10.65 5.56 1.23
N LYS A 46 -11.14 4.46 1.80
CA LYS A 46 -10.70 3.12 1.42
C LYS A 46 -10.95 2.84 -0.06
N ASP A 47 -12.06 3.32 -0.61
CA ASP A 47 -12.42 3.18 -2.03
C ASP A 47 -11.47 3.95 -2.94
N ILE A 48 -11.10 5.19 -2.57
CA ILE A 48 -10.05 5.95 -3.29
C ILE A 48 -8.74 5.14 -3.37
N TRP A 49 -8.34 4.49 -2.27
CA TRP A 49 -7.12 3.67 -2.26
C TRP A 49 -7.28 2.33 -2.97
N ARG A 50 -8.48 1.75 -3.00
CA ARG A 50 -8.81 0.55 -3.79
C ARG A 50 -8.73 0.85 -5.28
N GLU A 51 -9.29 1.96 -5.73
CA GLU A 51 -9.21 2.42 -7.12
C GLU A 51 -7.76 2.63 -7.55
N ARG A 52 -6.97 3.35 -6.73
CA ARG A 52 -5.52 3.54 -6.99
C ARG A 52 -4.76 2.22 -7.07
N ALA A 53 -5.10 1.24 -6.23
CA ALA A 53 -4.48 -0.08 -6.27
C ALA A 53 -4.85 -0.87 -7.52
N GLU A 54 -6.07 -0.71 -8.04
CA GLU A 54 -6.48 -1.35 -9.30
C GLU A 54 -5.74 -0.71 -10.48
N ILE A 55 -5.62 0.63 -10.51
CA ILE A 55 -4.83 1.34 -11.53
C ILE A 55 -3.37 0.84 -11.53
N GLU A 56 -2.72 0.77 -10.36
CA GLU A 56 -1.34 0.28 -10.23
C GLU A 56 -1.21 -1.17 -10.71
N LYS A 57 -2.21 -2.01 -10.43
CA LYS A 57 -2.24 -3.41 -10.86
C LYS A 57 -2.42 -3.53 -12.37
N GLU A 58 -3.27 -2.71 -12.98
CA GLU A 58 -3.45 -2.66 -14.43
C GLU A 58 -2.20 -2.15 -15.13
N GLU A 59 -1.61 -1.06 -14.63
CA GLU A 59 -0.35 -0.51 -15.14
C GLU A 59 0.77 -1.54 -15.04
N HIS A 60 0.91 -2.20 -13.88
CA HIS A 60 1.88 -3.27 -13.69
C HIS A 60 1.64 -4.42 -14.68
N LYS A 61 0.39 -4.83 -14.92
CA LYS A 61 0.07 -5.89 -15.89
C LYS A 61 0.40 -5.46 -17.32
N ARG A 62 0.19 -4.20 -17.67
CA ARG A 62 0.55 -3.63 -18.98
C ARG A 62 2.07 -3.54 -19.16
N MET A 63 2.80 -3.09 -18.14
CA MET A 63 4.26 -2.98 -18.17
C MET A 63 4.95 -4.34 -18.14
N TYR A 64 4.36 -5.30 -17.43
CA TYR A 64 4.93 -6.63 -17.21
C TYR A 64 3.88 -7.72 -17.53
N PRO A 65 3.55 -7.94 -18.81
CA PRO A 65 2.54 -8.91 -19.21
C PRO A 65 2.91 -10.35 -18.81
N ASP A 66 4.21 -10.67 -18.80
CA ASP A 66 4.74 -11.99 -18.40
C ASP A 66 5.01 -12.11 -16.90
N TYR A 67 4.62 -11.12 -16.09
CA TYR A 67 4.86 -11.17 -14.66
C TYR A 67 4.07 -12.28 -13.99
N LYS A 68 4.79 -13.21 -13.35
CA LYS A 68 4.21 -14.24 -12.49
C LYS A 68 4.80 -14.15 -11.10
N TYR A 69 3.92 -14.06 -10.10
CA TYR A 69 4.33 -14.10 -8.70
C TYR A 69 4.91 -15.48 -8.36
N THR A 70 6.20 -15.50 -8.04
CA THR A 70 6.94 -16.67 -7.57
C THR A 70 7.50 -16.39 -6.18
N PRO A 71 6.82 -16.86 -5.11
CA PRO A 71 7.40 -16.85 -3.78
C PRO A 71 8.67 -17.73 -3.80
N LYS A 72 9.72 -17.27 -3.11
CA LYS A 72 10.91 -18.08 -2.82
C LYS A 72 10.79 -18.62 -1.41
#